data_AF-A0A1B6K832-F1
#
_entry.id   AF-A0A1B6K832-F1
#
_cell.length_a   1.000
_cell.length_b   1.000
_cell.length_c   1.000
_cell.angle_alpha   90.00
_cell.angle_beta   90.00
_cell.angle_gamma   90.00
#
_symmetry.space_group_name_H-M   'P 1'
#
loop_
_entity.id
_entity.type
_entity.pdbx_description
1 polymer ?
#
loop_
_entity_poly.entity_id
_entity_poly.type
_entity_poly.pdbx_seq_one_letter_code
_entity_poly.pdbx_strand_id
1 'polypeptide(L)'
;TNYRPIVILSVLGKVFKGLVLDILQPHFKNIIIEEQHGFMAGRSTVTNLLVFQGYVLEAFSRRRQVDAVYIDFSKAFDRISHNHLLNKLEGYGVLGTMQAW
;
A
#
# COMPACT_ATOMS: atom_id res chain seq x y z
N THR A 1 24.56 -4.64 -5.21
CA THR A 1 24.28 -3.50 -6.10
C THR A 1 23.18 -2.66 -5.48
N ASN A 2 23.48 -1.41 -5.09
CA ASN A 2 22.57 -0.50 -4.39
C ASN A 2 21.62 0.27 -5.34
N TYR A 3 21.37 -0.26 -6.53
CA TYR A 3 20.51 0.39 -7.52
C TYR A 3 19.09 -0.12 -7.39
N ARG A 4 18.12 0.81 -7.39
CA ARG A 4 16.71 0.51 -7.53
C ARG A 4 16.32 0.67 -9.01
N PRO A 5 16.02 -0.41 -9.73
CA PRO A 5 15.52 -0.28 -11.09
C PRO A 5 14.16 0.43 -11.08
N ILE A 6 13.97 1.34 -12.04
CA ILE A 6 12.69 2.04 -12.23
C ILE A 6 12.18 1.64 -13.61
N VAL A 7 10.98 1.06 -13.66
CA VAL A 7 10.29 0.74 -14.91
C VAL A 7 9.37 1.92 -15.26
N ILE A 8 9.63 2.54 -16.40
CA ILE A 8 8.80 3.65 -16.91
C ILE A 8 7.84 3.06 -17.95
N LEU A 9 6.54 3.10 -17.65
CA LEU A 9 5.50 2.72 -18.60
C LEU A 9 5.39 3.73 -19.75
N SER A 10 4.98 3.26 -20.92
CA SER A 10 4.59 4.12 -22.04
C SER A 10 3.44 5.06 -21.65
N VAL A 11 3.22 6.14 -22.39
CA VAL A 11 2.11 7.07 -22.12
C VAL A 11 0.77 6.34 -22.07
N LEU A 12 0.51 5.47 -23.05
CA LEU A 12 -0.70 4.64 -23.07
C LEU A 12 -0.79 3.71 -21.85
N GLY A 13 0.33 3.09 -21.45
CA GLY A 13 0.37 2.25 -20.25
C GLY A 13 0.07 3.02 -18.96
N LYS A 14 0.53 4.28 -18.85
CA LYS A 14 0.22 5.14 -17.70
C LYS A 14 -1.26 5.53 -17.66
N VAL A 15 -1.83 5.90 -18.81
CA VAL A 15 -3.26 6.22 -18.94
C VAL A 15 -4.10 5.00 -18.55
N PHE A 16 -3.79 3.85 -19.12
CA PHE A 16 -4.51 2.62 -18.84
C PHE A 16 -4.44 2.23 -17.35
N LYS A 17 -3.24 2.29 -16.76
CA LYS A 17 -3.05 2.08 -15.31
C LYS A 17 -3.93 3.02 -14.47
N GLY A 18 -4.04 4.29 -14.88
CA GLY A 18 -4.91 5.26 -14.22
C GLY A 18 -6.38 4.83 -14.23
N LEU A 19 -6.89 4.44 -15.41
CA LEU A 19 -8.26 3.95 -15.56
C LEU A 19 -8.54 2.71 -14.69
N VAL A 20 -7.62 1.75 -14.68
CA VAL A 20 -7.75 0.55 -13.82
C VAL A 20 -7.76 0.93 -12.35
N LEU A 21 -6.89 1.86 -11.93
CA LEU A 21 -6.85 2.33 -10.54
C LEU A 21 -8.14 3.02 -10.14
N ASP A 22 -8.71 3.86 -11.00
CA ASP A 22 -9.97 4.57 -10.73
C ASP A 22 -11.13 3.59 -10.50
N ILE A 23 -11.13 2.45 -11.21
CA ILE A 23 -12.12 1.40 -11.01
C ILE A 23 -11.87 0.65 -9.70
N LEU A 24 -10.63 0.25 -9.41
CA LEU A 24 -10.30 -0.58 -8.26
C LEU A 24 -10.32 0.17 -6.92
N GLN A 25 -9.90 1.43 -6.90
CA GLN A 25 -9.68 2.19 -5.67
C GLN A 25 -10.91 2.25 -4.74
N PRO A 26 -12.15 2.47 -5.23
CA PRO A 26 -13.35 2.41 -4.39
C PRO A 26 -13.58 1.05 -3.74
N HIS A 27 -13.30 -0.06 -4.44
CA HIS A 27 -13.48 -1.42 -3.92
C HIS A 27 -12.54 -1.73 -2.76
N PHE A 28 -11.30 -1.24 -2.83
CA PHE A 28 -10.30 -1.50 -1.80
C PHE A 28 -10.32 -0.51 -0.62
N LYS A 29 -11.09 0.57 -0.72
CA LYS A 29 -11.14 1.61 0.32
C LYS A 29 -11.49 1.08 1.71
N ASN A 30 -12.46 0.15 1.78
CA ASN A 30 -12.91 -0.43 3.05
C ASN A 30 -12.22 -1.77 3.39
N ILE A 31 -11.33 -2.25 2.51
CA ILE A 31 -10.55 -3.49 2.71
C ILE A 31 -9.21 -3.16 3.35
N ILE A 32 -8.62 -2.03 2.97
CA ILE A 32 -7.35 -1.54 3.49
C ILE A 32 -7.59 -0.89 4.86
N ILE A 33 -6.75 -1.20 5.83
CA ILE A 33 -6.82 -0.62 7.18
C ILE A 33 -6.62 0.90 7.18
N GLU A 34 -7.24 1.59 8.14
CA GLU A 34 -7.21 3.06 8.23
C GLU A 34 -5.81 3.60 8.54
N GLU A 35 -4.97 2.83 9.21
CA GLU A 35 -3.59 3.16 9.53
C GLU A 35 -2.64 2.98 8.32
N GLN A 36 -3.11 2.49 7.17
CA GLN A 36 -2.30 2.46 5.96
C GLN A 36 -2.21 3.87 5.37
N HIS A 37 -1.03 4.50 5.47
CA HIS A 37 -0.80 5.83 4.87
C HIS A 37 -0.10 5.77 3.50
N GLY A 38 0.62 4.69 3.22
CA GLY A 38 1.34 4.52 1.95
C GLY A 38 0.38 4.29 0.78
N PHE A 39 0.57 5.04 -0.31
CA PHE A 39 -0.22 4.94 -1.56
C PHE A 39 -1.73 5.19 -1.40
N MET A 40 -2.15 5.86 -0.32
CA MET A 40 -3.56 6.21 -0.07
C MET A 40 -3.80 7.69 -0.35
N ALA A 41 -4.87 8.01 -1.08
CA ALA A 41 -5.25 9.39 -1.37
C ALA A 41 -5.54 10.17 -0.07
N GLY A 42 -5.05 11.40 0.03
CA GLY A 42 -5.21 12.25 1.21
C GLY A 42 -4.33 11.85 2.42
N ARG A 43 -3.48 10.83 2.29
CA ARG A 43 -2.52 10.42 3.32
C ARG A 43 -1.08 10.61 2.84
N SER A 44 -0.18 10.78 3.79
CA SER A 44 1.25 11.00 3.55
C SER A 44 2.09 10.40 4.68
N THR A 45 3.41 10.36 4.47
CA THR A 45 4.38 10.00 5.51
C THR A 45 4.29 10.92 6.74
N VAL A 46 3.91 12.19 6.54
CA VAL A 46 3.68 13.15 7.62
C VAL A 46 2.46 12.75 8.45
N THR A 47 1.33 12.42 7.80
CA THR A 47 0.13 11.98 8.54
C THR A 47 0.39 10.69 9.34
N ASN A 48 1.18 9.76 8.78
CA ASN A 48 1.60 8.54 9.49
C ASN A 48 2.42 8.87 10.74
N LEU A 49 3.40 9.77 10.59
CA LEU A 49 4.24 10.20 11.70
C LEU A 49 3.42 10.89 12.79
N LEU A 50 2.46 11.73 12.43
CA LEU A 50 1.58 12.41 13.39
C LEU A 50 0.73 11.42 14.19
N VAL A 51 0.16 10.40 13.54
CA VAL A 51 -0.61 9.34 14.22
C VAL A 51 0.27 8.59 15.21
N PHE A 52 1.47 8.17 14.77
CA PHE A 52 2.42 7.46 15.64
C PHE A 52 2.91 8.33 16.82
N GLN A 53 3.23 9.60 16.56
CA GLN A 53 3.63 10.53 17.63
C GLN A 53 2.51 10.75 18.63
N GLY A 54 1.26 10.89 18.17
CA GLY A 54 0.09 10.98 19.06
C GLY A 54 -0.02 9.77 19.99
N TYR A 55 0.13 8.56 19.44
CA TYR A 55 0.14 7.32 20.22
C TYR A 55 1.26 7.28 21.27
N VAL A 56 2.49 7.66 20.87
CA VAL A 56 3.65 7.70 21.79
C VAL A 56 3.43 8.71 22.91
N LEU A 57 2.93 9.90 22.59
CA LEU A 57 2.66 10.95 23.59
C LEU A 57 1.56 10.54 24.57
N GLU A 58 0.49 9.89 24.09
CA GLU A 58 -0.57 9.35 24.95
C GLU A 58 -0.02 8.28 25.90
N ALA A 59 0.76 7.33 25.38
CA ALA A 59 1.39 6.29 26.19
C ALA A 59 2.35 6.87 27.24
N PHE A 60 3.16 7.86 26.84
CA PHE A 60 4.07 8.58 27.73
C PHE A 60 3.30 9.27 28.87
N SER A 61 2.21 9.99 28.55
CA SER A 61 1.35 10.64 29.56
C SER A 61 0.79 9.66 30.59
N ARG A 62 0.56 8.41 30.17
CA ARG A 62 0.06 7.30 30.99
C ARG A 62 1.16 6.46 31.63
N ARG A 63 2.43 6.88 31.51
CA ARG A 63 3.62 6.15 32.00
C ARG A 63 3.68 4.70 31.48
N ARG A 64 3.27 4.48 30.23
CA ARG A 64 3.37 3.18 29.54
C ARG A 64 4.60 3.16 28.65
N GLN A 65 5.21 1.98 28.50
CA GLN A 65 6.27 1.73 27.54
C GLN A 65 5.71 1.58 26.13
N VAL A 66 6.44 2.08 25.13
CA VAL A 66 6.18 1.85 23.70
C VAL A 66 7.45 1.35 23.06
N ASP A 67 7.36 0.18 22.43
CA ASP A 67 8.43 -0.39 21.60
C ASP A 67 8.00 -0.34 20.13
N ALA A 68 8.89 0.11 19.25
CA ALA A 68 8.62 0.23 17.83
C ALA A 68 9.48 -0.73 17.03
N VAL A 69 8.84 -1.56 16.19
CA VAL A 69 9.51 -2.51 15.29
C VAL A 69 9.28 -2.04 13.85
N TYR A 70 10.37 -1.70 13.17
CA TYR A 70 10.34 -1.32 11.75
C TYR A 70 10.74 -2.50 10.88
N ILE A 71 9.86 -2.89 9.97
CA ILE A 71 10.07 -4.00 9.04
C ILE A 71 10.18 -3.42 7.63
N ASP A 72 11.26 -3.73 6.93
CA ASP A 72 11.46 -3.36 5.53
C ASP A 72 11.64 -4.60 4.65
N PHE A 73 10.89 -4.67 3.57
CA PHE A 73 10.95 -5.78 2.62
C PHE A 73 11.93 -5.46 1.49
N SER A 74 13.06 -6.16 1.46
CA SER A 74 14.03 -6.00 0.37
C SER A 74 13.40 -6.37 -0.97
N LYS A 75 13.43 -5.46 -1.94
CA LYS A 75 12.90 -5.66 -3.30
C LYS A 75 11.43 -6.13 -3.33
N ALA A 76 10.56 -5.52 -2.52
CA ALA A 76 9.16 -5.93 -2.36
C ALA A 76 8.41 -6.17 -3.67
N PHE A 77 8.54 -5.27 -4.66
CA PHE A 77 7.88 -5.42 -5.96
C PHE A 77 8.49 -6.49 -6.85
N ASP A 78 9.81 -6.75 -6.75
CA ASP A 78 10.47 -7.78 -7.55
C ASP A 78 10.23 -9.20 -6.97
N ARG A 79 9.88 -9.28 -5.69
CA ARG A 79 9.74 -10.57 -4.96
C ARG A 79 8.30 -11.01 -4.75
N ILE A 80 7.32 -10.16 -5.04
CA ILE A 80 5.92 -10.54 -4.85
C ILE A 80 5.54 -11.64 -5.84
N SER A 81 4.93 -12.71 -5.35
CA SER A 81 4.43 -13.79 -6.20
C SER A 81 3.15 -13.33 -6.90
N HIS A 82 3.18 -13.30 -8.23
CA HIS A 82 2.04 -12.90 -9.05
C HIS A 82 0.83 -13.81 -8.82
N ASN A 83 1.03 -15.12 -8.68
CA ASN A 83 -0.04 -16.08 -8.38
C ASN A 83 -0.72 -15.78 -7.03
N HIS A 84 0.07 -15.52 -5.98
CA HIS A 84 -0.50 -15.19 -4.67
C HIS A 84 -1.24 -13.85 -4.68
N LEU A 85 -0.72 -12.87 -5.42
CA LEU A 85 -1.38 -11.57 -5.59
C LEU A 85 -2.72 -11.74 -6.32
N LEU A 86 -2.75 -12.47 -7.43
CA LEU A 86 -3.96 -12.73 -8.22
C LEU A 86 -5.01 -13.48 -7.40
N ASN A 87 -4.63 -14.55 -6.69
CA ASN A 87 -5.54 -15.28 -5.80
C ASN A 87 -6.12 -14.38 -4.70
N LYS A 88 -5.31 -13.44 -4.19
CA LYS A 88 -5.77 -12.49 -3.16
C LYS A 88 -6.74 -11.45 -3.74
N LEU A 89 -6.47 -10.95 -4.94
CA LEU A 89 -7.39 -10.04 -5.66
C LEU A 89 -8.72 -10.74 -5.99
N GLU A 90 -8.66 -12.00 -6.43
CA GLU A 90 -9.84 -12.85 -6.64
C GLU A 90 -10.66 -13.00 -5.37
N GLY A 91 -10.01 -13.28 -4.23
CA GLY A 91 -10.66 -13.34 -2.92
C GLY A 91 -11.31 -12.02 -2.47
N TYR A 92 -10.91 -10.88 -3.05
CA TYR A 92 -11.54 -9.57 -2.84
C TYR A 92 -12.57 -9.21 -3.92
N GLY A 93 -12.88 -10.13 -4.85
CA GLY A 93 -13.91 -9.95 -5.88
C GLY A 93 -13.42 -9.33 -7.19
N VAL A 94 -12.10 -9.23 -7.41
CA VAL A 94 -11.55 -8.81 -8.71
C VAL A 94 -11.52 -10.04 -9.63
N LEU A 95 -12.44 -10.10 -10.59
CA LEU A 95 -12.67 -11.28 -11.44
C LEU A 95 -12.64 -10.93 -12.94
N GLY A 96 -12.56 -11.96 -13.77
CA GLY A 96 -12.77 -11.85 -15.21
C GLY A 96 -11.66 -11.08 -15.94
N THR A 97 -12.05 -10.20 -16.87
CA THR A 97 -11.11 -9.45 -17.71
C THR A 97 -10.18 -8.54 -16.90
N MET A 98 -10.59 -8.11 -15.71
CA MET A 98 -9.77 -7.28 -14.83
C MET A 98 -8.66 -8.08 -14.13
N GLN A 99 -8.88 -9.37 -13.88
CA GLN A 99 -7.88 -10.28 -13.31
C GLN A 99 -6.95 -10.84 -14.39
N ALA A 100 -7.46 -11.01 -15.61
CA ALA A 100 -6.73 -11.56 -16.75
C ALA A 100 -5.82 -10.53 -17.45
N TRP A 101 -6.00 -9.24 -17.16
CA TRP A 101 -5.09 -8.17 -17.56
C TRP A 101 -3.80 -8.22 -16.73
#